data_AF-A0A316DQ64-F1
#
_entry.id   AF-A0A316DQ64-F1
#
_cell.length_a   1.000
_cell.length_b   1.000
_cell.length_c   1.000
_cell.angle_alpha   90.00
_cell.angle_beta   90.00
_cell.angle_gamma   90.00
#
_symmetry.space_group_name_H-M   'P 1'
#
loop_
_entity.id
_entity.type
_entity.pdbx_description
1 polymer ?
#
loop_
_entity_poly.entity_id
_entity_poly.type
_entity_poly.pdbx_seq_one_letter_code
_entity_poly.pdbx_strand_id
1 'polypeptide(L)'
;MLEDVKQYLRVDGDEDDALVTELIEGAQLYIQNACGYKNWSTPNALARQALRVLVVHWYENRAATDVKAGSALAFSLEHIIYQLRYCADEEVPSP
;
A
#
# COMPACT_ATOMS: atom_id res chain seq x y z
N MET A 1 4.13 -1.29 -12.44
CA MET A 1 3.90 -1.13 -10.99
C MET A 1 5.19 -1.25 -10.21
N LEU A 2 5.98 -2.31 -10.43
CA LEU A 2 7.31 -2.44 -9.83
C LEU A 2 8.18 -1.19 -10.02
N GLU A 3 8.40 -0.77 -11.28
CA GLU A 3 9.19 0.44 -11.60
C GLU A 3 8.66 1.73 -10.96
N ASP A 4 7.33 1.90 -10.91
CA ASP A 4 6.70 3.06 -10.26
C ASP A 4 6.99 3.11 -8.76
N VAL A 5 6.97 1.94 -8.11
CA VAL A 5 7.25 1.82 -6.69
C VAL A 5 8.75 1.94 -6.41
N LYS A 6 9.62 1.39 -7.25
CA LYS A 6 11.08 1.59 -7.17
C LYS A 6 11.46 3.06 -7.30
N GLN A 7 10.86 3.77 -8.26
CA GLN A 7 11.05 5.21 -8.41
C GLN A 7 10.62 5.97 -7.14
N TYR A 8 9.51 5.55 -6.52
CA TYR A 8 9.04 6.14 -5.27
C TYR A 8 9.99 5.86 -4.09
N LEU A 9 10.56 4.65 -4.03
CA LEU A 9 11.52 4.20 -3.02
C LEU A 9 12.94 4.74 -3.24
N ARG A 10 13.22 5.32 -4.41
CA ARG A 10 14.58 5.70 -4.86
C ARG A 10 15.54 4.50 -4.89
N VAL A 11 15.02 3.35 -5.33
CA VAL A 11 15.81 2.13 -5.55
C VAL A 11 16.27 2.12 -6.99
N ASP A 12 17.58 2.10 -7.17
CA ASP A 12 18.23 1.97 -8.48
C ASP A 12 18.65 0.51 -8.70
N GLY A 13 18.71 0.06 -9.96
CA GLY A 13 19.09 -1.32 -10.30
C GLY A 13 17.97 -2.34 -10.06
N ASP A 14 18.31 -3.62 -10.08
CA ASP A 14 17.38 -4.77 -10.01
C ASP A 14 17.60 -5.67 -8.77
N GLU A 15 18.56 -5.33 -7.92
CA GLU A 15 18.95 -6.11 -6.73
C GLU A 15 17.78 -6.33 -5.76
N ASP A 16 16.91 -5.32 -5.65
CA ASP A 16 15.75 -5.32 -4.76
C ASP A 16 14.44 -5.71 -5.46
N ASP A 17 14.46 -6.09 -6.74
CA ASP A 17 13.23 -6.33 -7.54
C ASP A 17 12.34 -7.42 -6.94
N ALA A 18 12.95 -8.53 -6.51
CA ALA A 18 12.24 -9.65 -5.91
C ALA A 18 11.53 -9.19 -4.62
N LEU A 19 12.25 -8.48 -3.77
CA LEU A 19 11.75 -8.04 -2.48
C LEU A 19 10.69 -6.92 -2.63
N VAL A 20 10.89 -5.96 -3.52
CA VAL A 20 9.88 -4.93 -3.81
C VAL A 20 8.62 -5.56 -4.41
N THR A 21 8.75 -6.60 -5.24
CA THR A 21 7.60 -7.34 -5.77
C THR A 21 6.79 -8.01 -4.65
N GLU A 22 7.46 -8.72 -3.73
CA GLU A 22 6.80 -9.34 -2.57
C GLU A 22 6.05 -8.30 -1.70
N LEU A 23 6.68 -7.14 -1.45
CA LEU A 23 6.05 -6.07 -0.68
C LEU A 23 4.82 -5.48 -1.38
N ILE A 24 4.88 -5.34 -2.71
CA ILE A 24 3.74 -4.88 -3.51
C ILE A 24 2.58 -5.86 -3.38
N GLU A 25 2.82 -7.16 -3.57
CA GLU A 25 1.79 -8.20 -3.46
C GLU A 25 1.16 -8.23 -2.06
N GLY A 26 1.98 -8.15 -1.02
CA GLY A 26 1.49 -8.05 0.37
C GLY A 26 0.63 -6.82 0.59
N ALA A 27 1.00 -5.68 0.01
CA ALA A 27 0.31 -4.41 0.21
C ALA A 27 -1.04 -4.43 -0.50
N GLN A 28 -1.09 -5.02 -1.70
CA GLN A 28 -2.34 -5.25 -2.42
C GLN A 28 -3.30 -6.12 -1.63
N LEU A 29 -2.81 -7.25 -1.11
CA LEU A 29 -3.62 -8.17 -0.31
C LEU A 29 -4.13 -7.50 0.97
N TYR A 30 -3.28 -6.72 1.63
CA TYR A 30 -3.65 -5.99 2.84
C TYR A 30 -4.76 -4.97 2.56
N ILE A 31 -4.60 -4.14 1.53
CA ILE A 31 -5.62 -3.16 1.12
C ILE A 31 -6.91 -3.87 0.70
N GLN A 32 -6.81 -4.98 -0.05
CA GLN A 32 -7.97 -5.80 -0.42
C GLN A 32 -8.71 -6.34 0.80
N ASN A 33 -8.01 -6.88 1.79
CA ASN A 33 -8.63 -7.41 3.00
C ASN A 33 -9.24 -6.29 3.87
N ALA A 34 -8.64 -5.10 3.86
CA ALA A 34 -9.05 -4.01 4.71
C ALA A 34 -10.24 -3.20 4.16
N CYS A 35 -10.35 -3.04 2.84
CA CYS A 35 -11.41 -2.23 2.22
C CYS A 35 -12.10 -2.88 1.01
N GLY A 36 -11.76 -4.11 0.65
CA GLY A 36 -12.38 -4.83 -0.49
C GLY A 36 -11.88 -4.40 -1.86
N TYR A 37 -10.85 -3.54 -1.95
CA TYR A 37 -10.32 -3.05 -3.22
C TYR A 37 -9.56 -4.13 -3.99
N LYS A 38 -9.94 -4.36 -5.26
CA LYS A 38 -9.38 -5.46 -6.09
C LYS A 38 -8.86 -5.03 -7.46
N ASN A 39 -9.19 -3.82 -7.93
CA ASN A 39 -8.80 -3.37 -9.26
C ASN A 39 -7.37 -2.81 -9.27
N TRP A 40 -6.39 -3.71 -9.36
CA TRP A 40 -4.98 -3.35 -9.44
C TRP A 40 -4.44 -3.19 -10.87
N SER A 41 -5.25 -3.53 -11.88
CA SER A 41 -4.92 -3.29 -13.29
C SER A 41 -4.98 -1.80 -13.65
N THR A 42 -5.92 -1.07 -13.04
CA THR A 42 -6.12 0.37 -13.22
C THR A 42 -6.37 1.05 -11.87
N PRO A 43 -5.38 1.06 -10.96
CA PRO A 43 -5.63 1.53 -9.61
C PRO A 43 -5.97 3.02 -9.62
N ASN A 44 -6.86 3.47 -8.74
CA ASN A 44 -7.12 4.91 -8.60
C ASN A 44 -5.95 5.59 -7.86
N ALA A 45 -5.94 6.91 -7.80
CA ALA A 45 -4.85 7.66 -7.19
C ALA A 45 -4.67 7.33 -5.69
N LEU A 46 -5.77 7.11 -4.96
CA LEU A 46 -5.75 6.76 -3.54
C LEU A 46 -5.20 5.36 -3.29
N ALA A 47 -5.61 4.36 -4.08
CA ALA A 47 -5.11 3.00 -3.99
C ALA A 47 -3.61 2.92 -4.30
N ARG A 48 -3.13 3.66 -5.32
CA ARG A 48 -1.70 3.80 -5.59
C ARG A 48 -0.95 4.42 -4.43
N GLN A 49 -1.49 5.48 -3.84
CA GLN A 49 -0.84 6.16 -2.73
C GLN A 49 -0.78 5.27 -1.48
N ALA A 50 -1.87 4.58 -1.15
CA ALA A 50 -1.93 3.64 -0.05
C ALA A 50 -0.91 2.50 -0.22
N LEU A 51 -0.83 1.93 -1.43
CA LEU A 51 0.16 0.89 -1.76
C LEU A 51 1.59 1.41 -1.57
N ARG A 52 1.93 2.58 -2.10
CA ARG A 52 3.27 3.16 -1.99
C ARG A 52 3.67 3.42 -0.54
N VAL A 53 2.75 3.96 0.27
CA VAL A 53 3.00 4.21 1.71
C VAL A 53 3.27 2.90 2.46
N LEU A 54 2.47 1.86 2.19
CA LEU A 54 2.68 0.52 2.75
C LEU A 54 4.05 -0.06 2.37
N VAL A 55 4.36 -0.02 1.08
CA VAL A 55 5.61 -0.60 0.57
C VAL A 55 6.81 0.17 1.13
N VAL A 56 6.79 1.51 1.17
CA VAL A 56 7.86 2.30 1.82
C VAL A 56 8.03 1.89 3.27
N HIS A 57 6.94 1.79 4.02
CA HIS A 57 7.04 1.41 5.42
C HIS A 57 7.70 0.06 5.59
N TRP A 58 7.19 -0.98 4.92
CA TRP A 58 7.76 -2.31 5.03
C TRP A 58 9.17 -2.38 4.45
N TYR A 59 9.48 -1.57 3.43
CA TYR A 59 10.81 -1.48 2.85
C TYR A 59 11.82 -0.88 3.84
N GLU A 60 11.50 0.24 4.47
CA GLU A 60 12.40 0.92 5.40
C GLU A 60 12.53 0.17 6.73
N ASN A 61 11.50 -0.60 7.11
CA ASN A 61 11.44 -1.32 8.38
C ASN A 61 11.78 -2.81 8.26
N ARG A 62 12.42 -3.23 7.16
CA ARG A 62 12.92 -4.61 6.92
C ARG A 62 13.77 -5.16 8.09
N ALA A 63 14.51 -4.28 8.77
CA ALA A 63 15.42 -4.63 9.86
C ALA A 63 14.78 -4.55 11.26
N ALA A 64 13.54 -4.08 11.38
CA ALA A 64 12.90 -3.88 12.67
C ALA A 64 12.38 -5.20 13.25
N THR A 65 13.25 -5.92 13.95
CA THR A 65 12.88 -6.92 14.97
C THR A 65 12.23 -6.29 16.20
N ASP A 66 12.12 -4.96 16.23
CA ASP A 66 11.60 -4.19 17.36
C ASP A 66 10.11 -3.89 17.18
N VAL A 67 9.30 -4.60 17.96
CA VAL A 67 7.82 -4.56 18.03
C VAL A 67 7.26 -3.13 18.21
N LYS A 68 8.08 -2.16 18.59
CA LYS A 68 7.68 -0.76 18.82
C LYS A 68 7.55 0.11 17.56
N ALA A 69 8.20 -0.23 16.43
CA ALA A 69 8.10 0.56 15.20
C ALA A 69 6.76 0.38 14.45
N GLY A 70 5.98 -0.67 14.78
CA GLY A 70 4.70 -0.97 14.12
C GLY A 70 3.52 -0.10 14.57
N SER A 71 3.61 0.67 15.66
CA SER A 71 2.44 1.32 16.27
C SER A 71 2.00 2.62 15.57
N ALA A 72 2.93 3.46 15.12
CA ALA A 72 2.61 4.73 14.46
C ALA A 72 2.08 4.52 13.03
N LEU A 73 2.58 3.49 12.35
CA LEU A 73 2.14 3.13 11.01
C LEU A 73 0.83 2.37 10.97
N ALA A 74 0.51 1.59 12.02
CA ALA A 74 -0.83 1.08 12.20
C ALA A 74 -1.87 2.22 12.15
N PHE A 75 -1.61 3.35 12.80
CA PHE A 75 -2.57 4.47 12.87
C PHE A 75 -2.76 5.22 11.54
N SER A 76 -1.67 5.60 10.83
CA SER A 76 -1.80 6.30 9.54
C SER A 76 -2.38 5.39 8.45
N LEU A 77 -2.05 4.11 8.49
CA LEU A 77 -2.55 3.09 7.58
C LEU A 77 -4.03 2.77 7.84
N GLU A 78 -4.42 2.67 9.11
CA GLU A 78 -5.82 2.50 9.53
C GLU A 78 -6.68 3.68 9.05
N HIS A 79 -6.16 4.91 9.09
CA HIS A 79 -6.88 6.07 8.58
C HIS A 79 -7.04 6.06 7.04
N ILE A 80 -5.99 5.68 6.30
CA ILE A 80 -6.05 5.54 4.83
C ILE A 80 -7.01 4.40 4.42
N ILE A 81 -6.97 3.27 5.12
CA ILE A 81 -7.92 2.17 4.94
C ILE A 81 -9.34 2.65 5.22
N TYR A 82 -9.54 3.35 6.33
CA TYR A 82 -10.84 3.88 6.69
C TYR A 82 -11.36 4.78 5.57
N GLN A 83 -10.55 5.72 5.07
CA GLN A 83 -10.93 6.55 3.93
C GLN A 83 -11.22 5.74 2.66
N LEU A 84 -10.42 4.72 2.33
CA LEU A 84 -10.69 3.84 1.19
C LEU A 84 -12.01 3.07 1.31
N ARG A 85 -12.40 2.67 2.53
CA ARG A 85 -13.69 2.02 2.81
C ARG A 85 -14.87 2.96 2.52
N TYR A 86 -14.77 4.23 2.90
CA TYR A 86 -15.89 5.18 2.77
C TYR A 86 -15.86 6.00 1.47
N CYS A 87 -14.72 6.08 0.78
CA CYS A 87 -14.61 6.79 -0.50
C CYS A 87 -14.84 5.87 -1.71
N ALA A 88 -14.82 4.54 -1.51
CA ALA A 88 -15.27 3.57 -2.51
C ALA A 88 -16.82 3.46 -2.59
N ASP A 89 -17.53 4.08 -1.64
CA ASP A 89 -19.00 3.98 -1.48
C ASP A 89 -19.79 5.10 -2.19
N GLU A 90 -19.16 5.95 -3.01
CA GLU A 90 -19.92 6.79 -3.95
C GLU A 90 -20.33 5.98 -5.20
N GLU A 91 -21.07 4.88 -4.99
CA GLU A 91 -22.12 4.54 -5.94
C GLU A 91 -23.26 5.54 -5.71
N VAL A 92 -23.29 6.55 -6.57
CA VAL A 92 -24.37 7.52 -6.76
C VAL A 92 -25.72 6.86 -6.44
N PRO A 93 -26.51 7.38 -5.47
CA PRO A 93 -27.83 6.84 -5.23
C PRO A 93 -28.66 7.03 -6.49
N SER A 94 -29.08 5.92 -7.09
CA SER A 94 -29.98 5.94 -8.24
C SER A 94 -31.36 6.39 -7.77
N PRO A 95 -32.02 7.34 -8.48
CA PRO A 95 -33.28 7.97 -8.08
C PRO A 95 -34.50 7.03 -8.10
#